data_AF-A0A9W9DF01-F1
#
_entry.id   AF-A0A9W9DF01-F1
#
_cell.length_a   1.000
_cell.length_b   1.000
_cell.length_c   1.000
_cell.angle_alpha   90.00
_cell.angle_beta   90.00
_cell.angle_gamma   90.00
#
_symmetry.space_group_name_H-M   'P 1'
#
loop_
_entity.id
_entity.type
_entity.pdbx_description
1 polymer ?
#
loop_
_entity_poly.entity_id
_entity_poly.type
_entity_poly.pdbx_seq_one_letter_code
_entity_poly.pdbx_strand_id
1 'polypeptide(L)'
;MQKLGASPIHADILLCILCALPTFEALFATVRASKAFHATYVQHGKRVLNSVAFNYVGPALPLALQVVRYDMHPSPEEFNTGPSDNDYNTDLQIEIKDVYLLVNNAKVVAEWENLFSFRKKDMRHETSQLTSLESWQFRKAMHRLMLYTRLFPTDEYAYCITSNSDCVDLTTKLEKELLTRQEFLSDCFTNELDQLREVATFALEIIRWVDAVDSSDMIASNKDFTDIALSIGPAVILECYKTLGFEPLTETINKLCTDTTPDYFEDKSSRPLLAGYLFKSVSAVLENRVANDHRYVSLKIIDIDTLREEFCSQCGAESYIGGLWGKTTWDYLSLSSQTLGTYLFPSLSMFMKGELHRNPVEIKHVEALLVKTPFKEIYEDIYSKNLKLPAWHDRNDDYWICQACLTQFVKDHLHLWVIMKRKEAKERIANDCWYGYNCRTQVHKLNHAQQLNHLCEPTR
;
A
#
# COMPACT_ATOMS: atom_id res chain seq x y z
N MET A 1 51.87 8.94 -20.11
CA MET A 1 50.97 8.87 -18.94
C MET A 1 51.80 8.98 -17.67
N GLN A 2 51.93 10.20 -17.16
CA GLN A 2 52.60 10.46 -15.88
C GLN A 2 51.82 9.77 -14.76
N LYS A 3 52.54 9.05 -13.90
CA LYS A 3 52.04 8.61 -12.59
C LYS A 3 51.59 9.87 -11.85
N LEU A 4 50.28 10.09 -11.76
CA LEU A 4 49.70 11.02 -10.79
C LEU A 4 50.24 10.58 -9.42
N GLY A 5 51.05 11.44 -8.82
CA GLY A 5 51.64 11.25 -7.51
C GLY A 5 50.52 11.09 -6.48
N ALA A 6 50.26 9.84 -6.10
CA ALA A 6 49.41 9.55 -4.96
C ALA A 6 50.23 9.88 -3.70
N SER A 7 50.01 11.06 -3.14
CA SER A 7 50.07 11.15 -1.68
C SER A 7 49.15 10.05 -1.15
N PRO A 8 49.62 9.12 -0.29
CA PRO A 8 48.76 8.08 0.22
C PRO A 8 47.66 8.78 1.02
N ILE A 9 46.45 8.80 0.46
CA ILE A 9 45.26 9.20 1.22
C ILE A 9 45.29 8.33 2.48
N HIS A 10 45.31 8.99 3.64
CA HIS A 10 45.45 8.30 4.93
C HIS A 10 44.37 7.23 5.04
N ALA A 11 44.71 6.05 5.57
CA ALA A 11 43.78 4.93 5.69
C ALA A 11 42.47 5.34 6.39
N ASP A 12 42.56 6.27 7.35
CA ASP A 12 41.40 6.83 8.05
C ASP A 12 40.45 7.61 7.13
N ILE A 13 40.97 8.35 6.16
CA ILE A 13 40.12 9.09 5.20
C ILE A 13 39.38 8.09 4.31
N LEU A 14 40.07 7.05 3.83
CA LEU A 14 39.43 5.98 3.05
C LEU A 14 38.35 5.26 3.87
N LEU A 15 38.62 5.01 5.15
CA LEU A 15 37.66 4.41 6.07
C LEU A 15 36.43 5.31 6.26
N CYS A 16 36.63 6.61 6.50
CA CYS A 16 35.54 7.58 6.60
C CYS A 16 34.68 7.62 5.34
N ILE A 17 35.30 7.60 4.15
CA ILE A 17 34.57 7.55 2.87
C ILE A 17 33.73 6.27 2.79
N LEU A 18 34.30 5.10 3.07
CA LEU A 18 33.58 3.83 3.03
C LEU A 18 32.43 3.77 4.05
N CYS A 19 32.63 4.29 5.26
CA CYS A 19 31.59 4.37 6.29
C CYS A 19 30.46 5.36 5.97
N ALA A 20 30.71 6.35 5.09
CA ALA A 20 29.73 7.34 4.69
C ALA A 20 28.88 6.92 3.47
N LEU A 21 29.15 5.74 2.89
CA LEU A 21 28.40 5.28 1.72
C LEU A 21 26.94 4.97 2.09
N PRO A 22 25.98 5.36 1.24
CA PRO A 22 24.55 5.28 1.58
C PRO A 22 23.96 3.88 1.36
N THR A 23 24.57 3.05 0.51
CA THR A 23 24.04 1.73 0.14
C THR A 23 25.15 0.69 0.02
N PHE A 24 24.77 -0.58 0.13
CA PHE A 24 25.68 -1.70 -0.08
C PHE A 24 26.16 -1.81 -1.53
N GLU A 25 25.33 -1.44 -2.51
CA GLU A 25 25.73 -1.36 -3.91
C GLU A 25 26.86 -0.35 -4.11
N ALA A 26 26.74 0.84 -3.50
CA ALA A 26 27.78 1.87 -3.54
C ALA A 26 29.06 1.39 -2.85
N LEU A 27 28.94 0.70 -1.71
CA LEU A 27 30.06 0.08 -1.01
C LEU A 27 30.82 -0.91 -1.90
N PHE A 28 30.12 -1.91 -2.45
CA PHE A 28 30.77 -2.95 -3.22
C PHE A 28 31.30 -2.44 -4.58
N ALA A 29 30.69 -1.42 -5.16
CA ALA A 29 31.23 -0.73 -6.34
C ALA A 29 32.52 0.02 -6.00
N THR A 30 32.54 0.77 -4.90
CA THR A 30 33.71 1.56 -4.45
C THR A 30 34.89 0.65 -4.10
N VAL A 31 34.63 -0.44 -3.37
CA VAL A 31 35.63 -1.45 -3.02
C VAL A 31 36.24 -2.10 -4.27
N ARG A 32 35.44 -2.34 -5.32
CA ARG A 32 35.92 -2.91 -6.59
C ARG A 32 36.69 -1.90 -7.46
N ALA A 33 36.43 -0.61 -7.30
CA ALA A 33 37.03 0.43 -8.13
C ALA A 33 38.51 0.74 -7.78
N SER A 34 38.96 0.46 -6.55
CA SER A 34 40.32 0.79 -6.10
C SER A 34 40.91 -0.23 -5.13
N LYS A 35 42.18 -0.60 -5.37
CA LYS A 35 42.96 -1.45 -4.46
C LYS A 35 43.11 -0.84 -3.07
N ALA A 36 43.16 0.49 -2.96
CA ALA A 36 43.27 1.17 -1.67
C ALA A 36 41.98 1.02 -0.85
N PHE A 37 40.82 1.27 -1.46
CA PHE A 37 39.52 1.02 -0.81
C PHE A 37 39.32 -0.45 -0.46
N HIS A 38 39.72 -1.37 -1.35
CA HIS A 38 39.69 -2.79 -1.07
C HIS A 38 40.53 -3.16 0.16
N ALA A 39 41.79 -2.68 0.25
CA ALA A 39 42.65 -2.96 1.38
C ALA A 39 42.06 -2.41 2.70
N THR A 40 41.55 -1.17 2.70
CA THR A 40 40.87 -0.57 3.86
C THR A 40 39.63 -1.37 4.26
N TYR A 41 38.83 -1.84 3.30
CA TYR A 41 37.66 -2.67 3.56
C TYR A 41 38.04 -4.03 4.16
N VAL A 42 39.07 -4.70 3.65
CA VAL A 42 39.55 -5.97 4.24
C VAL A 42 39.99 -5.77 5.70
N GLN A 43 40.64 -4.65 6.01
CA GLN A 43 41.10 -4.34 7.36
C GLN A 43 39.97 -3.94 8.32
N HIS A 44 38.95 -3.24 7.84
CA HIS A 44 37.91 -2.62 8.68
C HIS A 44 36.47 -3.03 8.31
N GLY A 45 36.31 -4.18 7.64
CA GLY A 45 35.04 -4.57 7.00
C GLY A 45 33.84 -4.56 7.93
N LYS A 46 33.98 -5.05 9.17
CA LYS A 46 32.90 -5.05 10.18
C LYS A 46 32.38 -3.64 10.47
N ARG A 47 33.28 -2.68 10.69
CA ARG A 47 32.92 -1.28 10.97
C ARG A 47 32.25 -0.65 9.75
N VAL A 48 32.79 -0.90 8.56
CA VAL A 48 32.23 -0.39 7.31
C VAL A 48 30.83 -0.94 7.07
N LEU A 49 30.62 -2.26 7.23
CA LEU A 49 29.31 -2.90 7.07
C LEU A 49 28.30 -2.34 8.07
N ASN A 50 28.67 -2.21 9.35
CA ASN A 50 27.79 -1.62 10.37
C ASN A 50 27.39 -0.18 10.04
N SER A 51 28.34 0.65 9.60
CA SER A 51 28.06 2.04 9.21
C SER A 51 27.15 2.11 7.97
N VAL A 52 27.44 1.33 6.93
CA VAL A 52 26.62 1.33 5.70
C VAL A 52 25.22 0.78 5.97
N ALA A 53 25.08 -0.25 6.80
CA ALA A 53 23.78 -0.75 7.21
C ALA A 53 22.96 0.29 7.96
N PHE A 54 23.59 1.05 8.88
CA PHE A 54 22.93 2.13 9.60
C PHE A 54 22.53 3.27 8.67
N ASN A 55 23.38 3.65 7.71
CA ASN A 55 23.02 4.66 6.71
C ASN A 55 21.85 4.21 5.83
N TYR A 56 21.77 2.92 5.50
CA TYR A 56 20.77 2.36 4.60
C TYR A 56 19.41 2.15 5.29
N VAL A 57 19.40 1.51 6.45
CA VAL A 57 18.18 1.16 7.19
C VAL A 57 17.72 2.31 8.09
N GLY A 58 18.67 3.08 8.62
CA GLY A 58 18.44 4.11 9.62
C GLY A 58 18.45 3.56 11.05
N PRO A 59 17.90 4.32 12.02
CA PRO A 59 17.95 3.95 13.43
C PRO A 59 17.08 2.73 13.80
N ALA A 60 16.30 2.19 12.86
CA ALA A 60 15.57 0.93 13.02
C ALA A 60 16.43 -0.33 12.79
N LEU A 61 17.73 -0.17 12.50
CA LEU A 61 18.67 -1.26 12.22
C LEU A 61 18.66 -2.42 13.25
N PRO A 62 18.59 -2.20 14.58
CA PRO A 62 18.56 -3.31 15.54
C PRO A 62 17.40 -4.28 15.29
N LEU A 63 16.19 -3.75 15.10
CA LEU A 63 14.99 -4.56 14.81
C LEU A 63 15.07 -5.19 13.42
N ALA A 64 15.57 -4.46 12.42
CA ALA A 64 15.78 -5.02 11.07
C ALA A 64 16.74 -6.23 11.09
N LEU A 65 17.78 -6.19 11.92
CA LEU A 65 18.70 -7.32 12.10
C LEU A 65 18.06 -8.49 12.85
N GLN A 66 17.18 -8.24 13.82
CA GLN A 66 16.42 -9.31 14.48
C GLN A 66 15.56 -10.08 13.47
N VAL A 67 14.87 -9.37 12.56
CA VAL A 67 14.09 -9.98 11.47
C VAL A 67 14.98 -10.87 10.60
N VAL A 68 16.13 -10.35 10.17
CA VAL A 68 17.08 -11.09 9.31
C VAL A 68 17.63 -12.34 10.01
N ARG A 69 18.03 -12.20 11.28
CA ARG A 69 18.62 -13.32 12.03
C ARG A 69 17.60 -14.42 12.31
N TYR A 70 16.33 -14.06 12.48
CA TYR A 70 15.26 -15.04 12.62
C TYR A 70 15.07 -15.85 11.33
N ASP A 71 15.08 -15.19 10.16
CA ASP A 71 14.99 -15.87 8.86
C ASP A 71 16.15 -16.87 8.62
N MET A 72 17.31 -16.63 9.26
CA MET A 72 18.47 -17.53 9.16
C MET A 72 18.46 -18.67 10.18
N HIS A 73 17.81 -18.48 11.34
CA HIS A 73 17.78 -19.42 12.46
C HIS A 73 16.38 -19.47 13.08
N PRO A 74 15.43 -20.20 12.48
CA PRO A 74 14.03 -20.19 12.90
C PRO A 74 13.75 -20.93 14.23
N SER A 75 14.78 -21.46 14.93
CA SER A 75 14.58 -22.16 16.21
C SER A 75 14.18 -21.17 17.32
N PRO A 76 12.96 -21.25 17.87
CA PRO A 76 12.50 -20.32 18.92
C PRO A 76 13.29 -20.45 20.23
N GLU A 77 13.87 -21.63 20.48
CA GLU A 77 14.58 -21.95 21.72
C GLU A 77 15.89 -21.17 21.88
N GLU A 78 16.51 -20.72 20.77
CA GLU A 78 17.72 -19.90 20.79
C GLU A 78 17.42 -18.39 20.84
N PHE A 79 16.20 -17.97 20.45
CA PHE A 79 15.80 -16.56 20.33
C PHE A 79 15.20 -15.95 21.61
N ASN A 80 14.79 -16.77 22.58
CA ASN A 80 14.26 -16.31 23.89
C ASN A 80 15.28 -15.59 24.79
N THR A 81 16.49 -15.34 24.30
CA THR A 81 17.52 -14.53 24.98
C THR A 81 17.90 -13.27 24.20
N GLY A 82 17.02 -12.81 23.31
CA GLY A 82 17.21 -11.55 22.58
C GLY A 82 17.37 -10.36 23.54
N PRO A 83 18.28 -9.40 23.26
CA PRO A 83 18.48 -8.24 24.10
C PRO A 83 17.17 -7.45 24.17
N SER A 84 16.75 -7.09 25.39
CA SER A 84 15.74 -6.05 25.61
C SER A 84 16.04 -4.86 24.70
N ASP A 85 15.01 -4.20 24.15
CA ASP A 85 15.14 -2.96 23.36
C ASP A 85 15.91 -1.84 24.11
N ASN A 86 16.20 -2.01 25.40
CA ASN A 86 17.05 -1.14 26.21
C ASN A 86 18.56 -1.43 26.14
N ASP A 87 18.97 -2.55 25.54
CA ASP A 87 20.38 -2.93 25.40
C ASP A 87 20.93 -2.50 24.04
N TYR A 88 21.02 -1.18 23.85
CA TYR A 88 21.61 -0.55 22.66
C TYR A 88 23.12 -0.84 22.47
N ASN A 89 23.72 -1.71 23.30
CA ASN A 89 25.17 -1.86 23.44
C ASN A 89 25.71 -3.27 23.23
N THR A 90 24.88 -4.29 23.02
CA THR A 90 25.36 -5.63 22.67
C THR A 90 25.66 -5.71 21.17
N ASP A 91 26.92 -5.44 20.81
CA ASP A 91 27.64 -5.91 19.62
C ASP A 91 26.74 -6.36 18.44
N LEU A 92 26.03 -5.41 17.82
CA LEU A 92 25.33 -5.60 16.55
C LEU A 92 26.37 -5.76 15.43
N GLN A 93 27.06 -6.89 15.43
CA GLN A 93 28.00 -7.24 14.37
C GLN A 93 27.20 -7.76 13.18
N ILE A 94 27.26 -7.00 12.09
CA ILE A 94 26.66 -7.39 10.82
C ILE A 94 27.65 -8.26 10.07
N GLU A 95 27.19 -9.43 9.68
CA GLU A 95 27.92 -10.34 8.82
C GLU A 95 27.51 -10.14 7.35
N ILE A 96 28.38 -10.52 6.42
CA ILE A 96 28.09 -10.41 4.98
C ILE A 96 26.83 -11.23 4.61
N LYS A 97 26.56 -12.33 5.32
CA LYS A 97 25.38 -13.16 5.13
C LYS A 97 24.07 -12.42 5.46
N ASP A 98 24.11 -11.47 6.40
CA ASP A 98 22.95 -10.69 6.82
C ASP A 98 22.55 -9.66 5.74
N VAL A 99 23.53 -9.17 4.98
CA VAL A 99 23.37 -8.04 4.04
C VAL A 99 22.28 -8.29 3.01
N TYR A 100 22.19 -9.51 2.46
CA TYR A 100 21.20 -9.82 1.42
C TYR A 100 19.76 -9.68 1.93
N LEU A 101 19.44 -10.35 3.05
CA LEU A 101 18.10 -10.29 3.66
C LEU A 101 17.80 -8.89 4.21
N LEU A 102 18.80 -8.21 4.76
CA LEU A 102 18.66 -6.84 5.25
C LEU A 102 18.27 -5.89 4.12
N VAL A 103 18.94 -6.01 2.96
CA VAL A 103 18.64 -5.19 1.78
C VAL A 103 17.23 -5.47 1.27
N ASN A 104 16.82 -6.73 1.21
CA ASN A 104 15.48 -7.09 0.74
C ASN A 104 14.38 -6.57 1.68
N ASN A 105 14.52 -6.80 2.99
CA ASN A 105 13.55 -6.30 3.97
C ASN A 105 13.49 -4.77 3.97
N ALA A 106 14.63 -4.08 3.91
CA ALA A 106 14.67 -2.62 3.86
C ALA A 106 14.04 -2.04 2.58
N LYS A 107 14.17 -2.72 1.43
CA LYS A 107 13.45 -2.34 0.19
C LYS A 107 11.94 -2.42 0.39
N VAL A 108 11.43 -3.53 0.94
CA VAL A 108 10.00 -3.68 1.24
C VAL A 108 9.53 -2.56 2.17
N VAL A 109 10.26 -2.27 3.25
CA VAL A 109 9.91 -1.19 4.19
C VAL A 109 9.94 0.18 3.51
N ALA A 110 10.94 0.48 2.68
CA ALA A 110 11.03 1.75 1.97
C ALA A 110 9.86 1.96 0.99
N GLU A 111 9.44 0.91 0.30
CA GLU A 111 8.27 0.97 -0.58
C GLU A 111 6.97 1.18 0.18
N TRP A 112 6.81 0.49 1.32
CA TRP A 112 5.70 0.73 2.22
C TRP A 112 5.70 2.15 2.79
N GLU A 113 6.87 2.70 3.10
CA GLU A 113 7.01 4.08 3.60
C GLU A 113 6.60 5.09 2.52
N ASN A 114 7.05 4.88 1.28
CA ASN A 114 6.63 5.68 0.14
C ASN A 114 5.11 5.64 -0.02
N LEU A 115 4.51 4.45 0.02
CA LEU A 115 3.06 4.27 -0.10
C LEU A 115 2.32 4.90 1.09
N PHE A 116 2.78 4.71 2.33
CA PHE A 116 2.19 5.31 3.52
C PHE A 116 2.23 6.83 3.48
N SER A 117 3.40 7.38 3.14
CA SER A 117 3.58 8.82 3.00
C SER A 117 2.70 9.39 1.90
N PHE A 118 2.68 8.75 0.73
CA PHE A 118 1.80 9.14 -0.37
C PHE A 118 0.34 9.18 0.08
N ARG A 119 -0.13 8.18 0.82
CA ARG A 119 -1.55 8.05 1.22
C ARG A 119 -1.95 8.91 2.42
N LYS A 120 -1.05 9.13 3.37
CA LYS A 120 -1.36 9.72 4.69
C LYS A 120 -0.68 11.06 4.95
N LYS A 121 0.36 11.41 4.17
CA LYS A 121 1.14 12.64 4.32
C LYS A 121 0.95 13.61 3.15
N ASP A 122 1.36 13.20 1.95
CA ASP A 122 1.37 14.05 0.76
C ASP A 122 1.22 13.20 -0.52
N MET A 123 0.06 13.31 -1.17
CA MET A 123 -0.26 12.57 -2.39
C MET A 123 0.47 13.11 -3.64
N ARG A 124 1.19 14.23 -3.54
CA ARG A 124 1.90 14.82 -4.69
C ARG A 124 3.20 14.12 -5.03
N HIS A 125 3.74 13.38 -4.07
CA HIS A 125 5.05 12.74 -4.18
C HIS A 125 4.93 11.24 -3.99
N GLU A 126 5.40 10.47 -4.98
CA GLU A 126 5.46 9.01 -4.90
C GLU A 126 6.57 8.53 -3.95
N THR A 127 7.44 9.43 -3.50
CA THR A 127 8.51 9.18 -2.53
C THR A 127 8.16 9.76 -1.17
N SER A 128 8.59 9.08 -0.10
CA SER A 128 8.33 9.49 1.29
C SER A 128 8.65 10.96 1.55
N GLN A 129 7.66 11.68 2.04
CA GLN A 129 7.72 13.03 2.61
C GLN A 129 7.62 12.99 4.15
N LEU A 130 7.80 11.82 4.76
CA LEU A 130 7.85 11.71 6.22
C LEU A 130 9.07 12.46 6.75
N THR A 131 8.92 13.15 7.88
CA THR A 131 10.07 13.70 8.60
C THR A 131 10.98 12.56 9.09
N SER A 132 12.22 12.88 9.47
CA SER A 132 13.15 11.87 9.98
C SER A 132 12.60 11.10 11.20
N LEU A 133 11.79 11.75 12.04
CA LEU A 133 11.16 11.13 13.20
C LEU A 133 10.03 10.18 12.78
N GLU A 134 9.14 10.65 11.90
CA GLU A 134 8.02 9.85 11.37
C GLU A 134 8.53 8.63 10.60
N SER A 135 9.55 8.82 9.76
CA SER A 135 10.21 7.73 9.01
C SER A 135 10.80 6.69 9.95
N TRP A 136 11.51 7.12 11.01
CA TRP A 136 12.04 6.20 12.01
C TRP A 136 10.93 5.40 12.71
N GLN A 137 9.87 6.07 13.17
CA GLN A 137 8.74 5.41 13.83
C GLN A 137 8.04 4.41 12.90
N PHE A 138 7.80 4.81 11.65
CA PHE A 138 7.20 3.94 10.63
C PHE A 138 8.06 2.70 10.37
N ARG A 139 9.36 2.89 10.11
CA ARG A 139 10.30 1.78 9.85
C ARG A 139 10.41 0.84 11.04
N LYS A 140 10.47 1.40 12.26
CA LYS A 140 10.50 0.63 13.50
C LYS A 140 9.26 -0.25 13.63
N ALA A 141 8.07 0.34 13.47
CA ALA A 141 6.80 -0.37 13.52
C ALA A 141 6.68 -1.44 12.42
N MET A 142 7.12 -1.14 11.20
CA MET A 142 7.08 -2.08 10.08
C MET A 142 8.02 -3.27 10.28
N HIS A 143 9.25 -3.05 10.74
CA HIS A 143 10.15 -4.15 11.09
C HIS A 143 9.61 -4.98 12.26
N ARG A 144 8.91 -4.37 13.21
CA ARG A 144 8.26 -5.11 14.29
C ARG A 144 7.09 -5.94 13.81
N LEU A 145 6.29 -5.43 12.86
CA LEU A 145 5.26 -6.21 12.19
C LEU A 145 5.87 -7.40 11.44
N MET A 146 6.94 -7.18 10.69
CA MET A 146 7.69 -8.23 10.00
C MET A 146 8.23 -9.32 10.96
N LEU A 147 8.74 -8.93 12.12
CA LEU A 147 9.20 -9.86 13.15
C LEU A 147 8.03 -10.63 13.76
N TYR A 148 6.93 -9.94 14.07
CA TYR A 148 5.70 -10.55 14.61
C TYR A 148 5.16 -11.64 13.67
N THR A 149 5.07 -11.35 12.36
CA THR A 149 4.59 -12.32 11.36
C THR A 149 5.48 -13.55 11.21
N ARG A 150 6.76 -13.43 11.57
CA ARG A 150 7.72 -14.53 11.53
C ARG A 150 7.68 -15.39 12.79
N LEU A 151 7.53 -14.74 13.95
CA LEU A 151 7.42 -15.42 15.25
C LEU A 151 6.11 -16.16 15.42
N PHE A 152 5.03 -15.65 14.82
CA PHE A 152 3.70 -16.22 14.90
C PHE A 152 3.19 -16.52 13.48
N PRO A 153 3.89 -17.37 12.71
CA PRO A 153 3.57 -17.60 11.32
C PRO A 153 2.20 -18.27 11.19
N THR A 154 1.63 -18.16 9.99
CA THR A 154 0.41 -18.91 9.64
C THR A 154 0.82 -20.36 9.42
N ASP A 155 0.67 -21.21 10.44
CA ASP A 155 1.06 -22.62 10.40
C ASP A 155 -0.13 -23.55 10.09
N GLU A 156 0.15 -24.86 9.94
CA GLU A 156 -0.85 -25.90 9.67
C GLU A 156 -2.02 -25.89 10.69
N TYR A 157 -1.78 -25.45 11.93
CA TYR A 157 -2.78 -25.42 13.00
C TYR A 157 -3.70 -24.19 12.94
N ALA A 158 -3.25 -23.09 12.33
CA ALA A 158 -4.11 -21.95 12.02
C ALA A 158 -5.31 -22.31 11.10
N TYR A 159 -5.26 -23.49 10.50
CA TYR A 159 -6.24 -24.01 9.54
C TYR A 159 -7.02 -25.24 10.04
N CYS A 160 -6.84 -25.63 11.31
CA CYS A 160 -7.70 -26.63 11.94
C CYS A 160 -9.13 -26.09 12.07
N ILE A 161 -10.00 -26.46 11.12
CA ILE A 161 -11.44 -26.21 11.17
C ILE A 161 -12.01 -26.95 12.38
N THR A 162 -12.88 -26.30 13.16
CA THR A 162 -13.52 -26.90 14.33
C THR A 162 -14.53 -27.99 13.92
N SER A 163 -14.06 -29.16 13.50
CA SER A 163 -14.90 -30.34 13.31
C SER A 163 -15.03 -31.10 14.64
N ASN A 164 -15.89 -30.61 15.53
CA ASN A 164 -16.58 -31.24 16.68
C ASN A 164 -15.97 -32.40 17.54
N SER A 165 -14.77 -32.95 17.32
CA SER A 165 -14.17 -34.00 18.19
C SER A 165 -12.95 -33.55 19.02
N ASP A 166 -12.26 -32.47 18.65
CA ASP A 166 -10.94 -32.09 19.23
C ASP A 166 -10.95 -30.74 20.00
N CYS A 167 -12.13 -30.28 20.42
CA CYS A 167 -12.41 -28.94 20.95
C CYS A 167 -11.57 -28.48 22.17
N VAL A 168 -11.17 -29.41 23.06
CA VAL A 168 -10.44 -29.06 24.30
C VAL A 168 -8.97 -28.72 24.02
N ASP A 169 -8.31 -29.46 23.11
CA ASP A 169 -6.89 -29.24 22.77
C ASP A 169 -6.69 -27.91 22.02
N LEU A 170 -7.61 -27.58 21.11
CA LEU A 170 -7.62 -26.31 20.37
C LEU A 170 -7.77 -25.09 21.28
N THR A 171 -8.62 -25.17 22.32
CA THR A 171 -8.85 -24.04 23.23
C THR A 171 -7.60 -23.74 24.06
N THR A 172 -6.97 -24.77 24.64
CA THR A 172 -5.73 -24.61 25.42
C THR A 172 -4.56 -24.12 24.56
N LYS A 173 -4.45 -24.60 23.31
CA LYS A 173 -3.44 -24.10 22.36
C LYS A 173 -3.67 -22.64 21.99
N LEU A 174 -4.92 -22.26 21.71
CA LEU A 174 -5.29 -20.86 21.42
C LEU A 174 -4.94 -19.93 22.59
N GLU A 175 -5.26 -20.31 23.82
CA GLU A 175 -4.90 -19.53 25.00
C GLU A 175 -3.38 -19.38 25.15
N LYS A 176 -2.63 -20.47 24.97
CA LYS A 176 -1.16 -20.44 25.04
C LYS A 176 -0.57 -19.52 23.98
N GLU A 177 -0.99 -19.64 22.73
CA GLU A 177 -0.52 -18.82 21.61
C GLU A 177 -0.84 -17.33 21.83
N LEU A 178 -2.06 -17.01 22.28
CA LEU A 178 -2.45 -15.64 22.61
C LEU A 178 -1.60 -15.06 23.75
N LEU A 179 -1.31 -15.86 24.78
CA LEU A 179 -0.42 -15.44 25.87
C LEU A 179 0.99 -15.16 25.37
N THR A 180 1.57 -16.04 24.55
CA THR A 180 2.91 -15.82 23.97
C THR A 180 2.97 -14.56 23.08
N ARG A 181 1.93 -14.32 22.27
CA ARG A 181 1.80 -13.07 21.49
C ARG A 181 1.70 -11.84 22.38
N GLN A 182 0.96 -11.92 23.48
CA GLN A 182 0.82 -10.82 24.45
C GLN A 182 2.13 -10.57 25.20
N GLU A 183 2.85 -11.60 25.60
CA GLU A 183 4.17 -11.49 26.24
C GLU A 183 5.16 -10.78 25.32
N PHE A 184 5.28 -11.19 24.06
CA PHE A 184 6.14 -10.51 23.08
C PHE A 184 5.80 -9.02 22.90
N LEU A 185 4.51 -8.69 22.90
CA LEU A 185 4.04 -7.30 22.76
C LEU A 185 4.15 -6.50 24.08
N SER A 186 4.19 -7.18 25.22
CA SER A 186 4.30 -6.54 26.54
C SER A 186 5.64 -5.84 26.75
N ASP A 187 6.67 -6.24 26.02
CA ASP A 187 7.99 -5.59 26.02
C ASP A 187 8.01 -4.27 25.24
N CYS A 188 7.02 -4.01 24.38
CA CYS A 188 6.96 -2.78 23.58
C CYS A 188 6.51 -1.58 24.42
N PHE A 189 6.97 -0.36 24.12
CA PHE A 189 6.35 0.82 24.72
C PHE A 189 4.93 1.06 24.18
N THR A 190 4.08 1.75 24.94
CA THR A 190 2.66 1.92 24.59
C THR A 190 2.46 2.71 23.28
N ASN A 191 3.31 3.72 23.04
CA ASN A 191 3.35 4.45 21.77
C ASN A 191 3.79 3.56 20.60
N GLU A 192 4.68 2.60 20.82
CA GLU A 192 5.12 1.67 19.76
C GLU A 192 4.01 0.70 19.38
N LEU A 193 3.18 0.28 20.33
CA LEU A 193 1.98 -0.51 20.06
C LEU A 193 0.97 0.26 19.21
N ASP A 194 0.83 1.57 19.43
CA ASP A 194 0.01 2.43 18.57
C ASP A 194 0.55 2.54 17.15
N GLN A 195 1.86 2.77 17.01
CA GLN A 195 2.52 2.85 15.71
C GLN A 195 2.42 1.52 14.96
N LEU A 196 2.60 0.39 15.66
CA LEU A 196 2.41 -0.96 15.11
C LEU A 196 0.97 -1.17 14.63
N ARG A 197 -0.01 -0.76 15.44
CA ARG A 197 -1.43 -0.82 15.08
C ARG A 197 -1.74 0.05 13.87
N GLU A 198 -1.13 1.23 13.76
CA GLU A 198 -1.30 2.13 12.63
C GLU A 198 -0.74 1.53 11.33
N VAL A 199 0.48 0.99 11.35
CA VAL A 199 1.07 0.31 10.19
C VAL A 199 0.26 -0.92 9.78
N ALA A 200 -0.20 -1.72 10.74
CA ALA A 200 -1.03 -2.88 10.45
C ALA A 200 -2.40 -2.49 9.87
N THR A 201 -3.02 -1.44 10.41
CA THR A 201 -4.27 -0.88 9.87
C THR A 201 -4.08 -0.43 8.44
N PHE A 202 -2.96 0.25 8.16
CA PHE A 202 -2.62 0.67 6.81
C PHE A 202 -2.44 -0.52 5.86
N ALA A 203 -1.75 -1.58 6.28
CA ALA A 203 -1.62 -2.79 5.47
C ALA A 203 -2.99 -3.42 5.14
N LEU A 204 -3.94 -3.42 6.10
CA LEU A 204 -5.31 -3.88 5.86
C LEU A 204 -6.10 -2.95 4.92
N GLU A 205 -5.89 -1.64 4.98
CA GLU A 205 -6.46 -0.69 4.03
C GLU A 205 -6.00 -1.00 2.59
N ILE A 206 -4.72 -1.35 2.41
CA ILE A 206 -4.18 -1.73 1.10
C ILE A 206 -4.78 -3.05 0.61
N ILE A 207 -4.94 -4.07 1.45
CA ILE A 207 -5.58 -5.33 1.04
C ILE A 207 -7.04 -5.13 0.64
N ARG A 208 -7.78 -4.33 1.40
CA ARG A 208 -9.17 -3.99 1.07
C ARG A 208 -9.27 -3.19 -0.23
N TRP A 209 -8.26 -2.39 -0.51
CA TRP A 209 -8.16 -1.72 -1.79
C TRP A 209 -7.98 -2.76 -2.91
N VAL A 210 -7.03 -3.69 -2.81
CA VAL A 210 -6.81 -4.75 -3.81
C VAL A 210 -8.08 -5.56 -4.06
N ASP A 211 -8.81 -5.96 -3.03
CA ASP A 211 -10.05 -6.75 -3.18
C ASP A 211 -11.10 -6.07 -4.05
N ALA A 212 -11.25 -4.77 -3.86
CA ALA A 212 -12.20 -4.00 -4.63
C ALA A 212 -11.74 -3.74 -6.07
N VAL A 213 -10.42 -3.72 -6.33
CA VAL A 213 -9.88 -3.62 -7.68
C VAL A 213 -10.05 -4.93 -8.44
N ASP A 214 -9.66 -6.04 -7.83
CA ASP A 214 -9.73 -7.38 -8.42
C ASP A 214 -11.20 -7.84 -8.62
N SER A 215 -12.16 -7.18 -7.95
CA SER A 215 -13.57 -7.55 -7.96
C SER A 215 -13.79 -9.00 -7.52
N SER A 216 -12.89 -9.52 -6.68
CA SER A 216 -12.89 -10.91 -6.22
C SER A 216 -13.88 -11.16 -5.08
N ASP A 217 -14.33 -10.10 -4.40
CA ASP A 217 -15.21 -10.15 -3.21
C ASP A 217 -14.68 -11.09 -2.11
N MET A 218 -13.36 -11.24 -1.99
CA MET A 218 -12.70 -12.17 -1.07
C MET A 218 -12.90 -11.78 0.40
N ILE A 219 -12.97 -10.49 0.68
CA ILE A 219 -13.21 -10.00 2.05
C ILE A 219 -14.68 -10.16 2.42
N ALA A 220 -15.58 -10.00 1.45
CA ALA A 220 -17.00 -10.24 1.67
C ALA A 220 -17.31 -11.73 1.88
N SER A 221 -16.55 -12.62 1.23
CA SER A 221 -16.71 -14.06 1.34
C SER A 221 -16.08 -14.66 2.61
N ASN A 222 -14.97 -14.10 3.09
CA ASN A 222 -14.23 -14.61 4.25
C ASN A 222 -13.88 -13.49 5.27
N LYS A 223 -14.46 -13.59 6.47
CA LYS A 223 -14.31 -12.60 7.56
C LYS A 223 -12.89 -12.52 8.13
N ASP A 224 -12.13 -13.59 8.04
CA ASP A 224 -10.76 -13.69 8.57
C ASP A 224 -9.71 -13.35 7.48
N PHE A 225 -10.14 -13.04 6.25
CA PHE A 225 -9.24 -12.80 5.11
C PHE A 225 -8.19 -11.72 5.38
N THR A 226 -8.59 -10.61 5.99
CA THR A 226 -7.66 -9.52 6.32
C THR A 226 -6.62 -9.95 7.34
N ASP A 227 -7.01 -10.79 8.32
CA ASP A 227 -6.08 -11.29 9.31
C ASP A 227 -5.13 -12.35 8.73
N ILE A 228 -5.62 -13.20 7.81
CA ILE A 228 -4.80 -14.12 7.02
C ILE A 228 -3.75 -13.33 6.21
N ALA A 229 -4.17 -12.28 5.50
CA ALA A 229 -3.23 -11.47 4.73
C ALA A 229 -2.16 -10.83 5.63
N LEU A 230 -2.56 -10.36 6.81
CA LEU A 230 -1.64 -9.77 7.78
C LEU A 230 -0.66 -10.79 8.36
N SER A 231 -1.09 -12.03 8.61
CA SER A 231 -0.23 -13.09 9.17
C SER A 231 0.80 -13.63 8.18
N ILE A 232 0.54 -13.52 6.88
CA ILE A 232 1.53 -13.79 5.83
C ILE A 232 2.60 -12.70 5.76
N GLY A 233 2.18 -11.45 5.98
CA GLY A 233 3.07 -10.32 6.25
C GLY A 233 3.26 -9.32 5.10
N PRO A 234 4.01 -8.23 5.38
CA PRO A 234 3.95 -7.02 4.54
C PRO A 234 4.50 -7.19 3.12
N ALA A 235 5.44 -8.11 2.89
CA ALA A 235 6.04 -8.30 1.57
C ALA A 235 5.02 -8.83 0.56
N VAL A 236 4.22 -9.82 0.95
CA VAL A 236 3.21 -10.43 0.09
C VAL A 236 2.05 -9.47 -0.15
N ILE A 237 1.61 -8.74 0.89
CA ILE A 237 0.58 -7.70 0.72
C ILE A 237 1.03 -6.65 -0.30
N LEU A 238 2.29 -6.21 -0.24
CA LEU A 238 2.83 -5.26 -1.20
C LEU A 238 2.87 -5.82 -2.63
N GLU A 239 3.13 -7.12 -2.79
CA GLU A 239 3.10 -7.79 -4.08
C GLU A 239 1.68 -7.89 -4.66
N CYS A 240 0.68 -8.18 -3.82
CA CYS A 240 -0.74 -8.11 -4.21
C CYS A 240 -1.11 -6.71 -4.69
N TYR A 241 -0.64 -5.67 -3.99
CA TYR A 241 -0.84 -4.28 -4.38
C TYR A 241 -0.21 -3.96 -5.75
N LYS A 242 1.01 -4.44 -6.01
CA LYS A 242 1.70 -4.22 -7.30
C LYS A 242 1.07 -4.96 -8.46
N THR A 243 0.57 -6.16 -8.22
CA THR A 243 -0.04 -7.03 -9.22
C THR A 243 -1.53 -6.77 -9.41
N LEU A 244 -2.13 -5.97 -8.52
CA LEU A 244 -3.57 -5.67 -8.48
C LEU A 244 -4.43 -6.94 -8.37
N GLY A 245 -3.95 -7.95 -7.66
CA GLY A 245 -4.65 -9.22 -7.50
C GLY A 245 -4.12 -10.05 -6.34
N PHE A 246 -4.80 -11.14 -6.03
CA PHE A 246 -4.49 -12.01 -4.88
C PHE A 246 -3.61 -13.23 -5.18
N GLU A 247 -3.15 -13.40 -6.43
CA GLU A 247 -2.28 -14.52 -6.82
C GLU A 247 -1.06 -14.69 -5.88
N PRO A 248 -0.30 -13.64 -5.50
CA PRO A 248 0.84 -13.79 -4.60
C PRO A 248 0.45 -14.32 -3.20
N LEU A 249 -0.72 -13.91 -2.70
CA LEU A 249 -1.25 -14.36 -1.42
C LEU A 249 -1.68 -15.83 -1.50
N THR A 250 -2.42 -16.19 -2.54
CA THR A 250 -2.86 -17.57 -2.80
C THR A 250 -1.68 -18.51 -2.96
N GLU A 251 -0.65 -18.12 -3.73
CA GLU A 251 0.55 -18.94 -3.93
C GLU A 251 1.31 -19.16 -2.61
N THR A 252 1.43 -18.12 -1.79
CA THR A 252 2.11 -18.22 -0.50
C THR A 252 1.37 -19.13 0.47
N ILE A 253 0.03 -19.01 0.54
CA ILE A 253 -0.80 -19.87 1.37
C ILE A 253 -0.71 -21.33 0.92
N ASN A 254 -0.81 -21.59 -0.39
CA ASN A 254 -0.71 -22.95 -0.92
C ASN A 254 0.65 -23.60 -0.63
N LYS A 255 1.74 -22.81 -0.54
CA LYS A 255 3.07 -23.29 -0.13
C LYS A 255 3.15 -23.62 1.36
N LEU A 256 2.50 -22.81 2.20
CA LEU A 256 2.48 -23.02 3.66
C LEU A 256 1.54 -24.16 4.05
N CYS A 257 0.53 -24.45 3.23
CA CYS A 257 -0.53 -25.40 3.54
C CYS A 257 -0.71 -26.39 2.38
N THR A 258 0.11 -27.45 2.36
CA THR A 258 0.10 -28.45 1.28
C THR A 258 -1.23 -29.20 1.14
N ASP A 259 -2.07 -29.18 2.18
CA ASP A 259 -3.37 -29.86 2.22
C ASP A 259 -4.56 -28.94 1.85
N THR A 260 -4.30 -27.68 1.47
CA THR A 260 -5.37 -26.78 1.04
C THR A 260 -5.94 -27.20 -0.31
N THR A 261 -7.25 -27.46 -0.35
CA THR A 261 -7.98 -27.58 -1.61
C THR A 261 -8.15 -26.20 -2.27
N PRO A 262 -8.37 -26.12 -3.59
CA PRO A 262 -8.67 -24.85 -4.28
C PRO A 262 -9.80 -24.02 -3.65
N ASP A 263 -10.67 -24.67 -2.86
CA ASP A 263 -11.84 -24.07 -2.19
C ASP A 263 -11.49 -23.34 -0.87
N TYR A 264 -10.20 -23.15 -0.56
CA TYR A 264 -9.75 -22.58 0.73
C TYR A 264 -10.31 -21.18 1.04
N PHE A 265 -10.45 -20.32 0.03
CA PHE A 265 -11.04 -18.99 0.20
C PHE A 265 -12.58 -19.03 0.17
N GLU A 266 -13.16 -20.15 -0.24
CA GLU A 266 -14.60 -20.39 -0.22
C GLU A 266 -15.08 -20.95 1.14
N ASP A 267 -14.15 -21.50 1.94
CA ASP A 267 -14.43 -21.98 3.29
C ASP A 267 -14.69 -20.83 4.27
N LYS A 268 -15.92 -20.81 4.79
CA LYS A 268 -16.43 -19.80 5.74
C LYS A 268 -16.24 -20.21 7.20
N SER A 269 -15.52 -21.30 7.45
CA SER A 269 -15.20 -21.76 8.79
C SER A 269 -14.36 -20.72 9.53
N SER A 270 -14.72 -20.49 10.80
CA SER A 270 -13.99 -19.57 11.69
C SER A 270 -12.59 -20.10 11.96
N ARG A 271 -11.60 -19.19 12.01
CA ARG A 271 -10.20 -19.52 12.30
C ARG A 271 -9.74 -18.78 13.55
N PRO A 272 -9.97 -19.34 14.75
CA PRO A 272 -9.81 -18.62 16.02
C PRO A 272 -8.39 -18.10 16.28
N LEU A 273 -7.36 -18.76 15.74
CA LEU A 273 -5.95 -18.37 15.86
C LEU A 273 -5.57 -17.16 14.99
N LEU A 274 -6.35 -16.90 13.94
CA LEU A 274 -6.16 -15.79 13.02
C LEU A 274 -7.15 -14.67 13.26
N ALA A 275 -8.35 -14.94 13.79
CA ALA A 275 -9.33 -13.91 14.09
C ALA A 275 -8.75 -12.84 15.04
N GLY A 276 -8.57 -11.62 14.51
CA GLY A 276 -7.90 -10.52 15.20
C GLY A 276 -6.41 -10.74 15.44
N TYR A 277 -5.72 -11.45 14.54
CA TYR A 277 -4.35 -11.95 14.63
C TYR A 277 -3.41 -11.06 15.45
N LEU A 278 -3.23 -9.80 15.02
CA LEU A 278 -2.45 -8.79 15.75
C LEU A 278 -3.30 -7.96 16.70
N PHE A 279 -4.46 -7.48 16.22
CA PHE A 279 -5.26 -6.47 16.91
C PHE A 279 -5.79 -6.95 18.27
N LYS A 280 -6.14 -8.22 18.39
CA LYS A 280 -6.62 -8.81 19.65
C LYS A 280 -5.52 -8.79 20.71
N SER A 281 -4.30 -9.19 20.35
CA SER A 281 -3.16 -9.18 21.27
C SER A 281 -2.72 -7.77 21.63
N VAL A 282 -2.67 -6.85 20.65
CA VAL A 282 -2.34 -5.43 20.91
C VAL A 282 -3.38 -4.79 21.83
N SER A 283 -4.68 -4.95 21.54
CA SER A 283 -5.75 -4.38 22.37
C SER A 283 -5.72 -4.93 23.80
N ALA A 284 -5.51 -6.24 23.98
CA ALA A 284 -5.39 -6.84 25.31
C ALA A 284 -4.23 -6.23 26.12
N VAL A 285 -3.07 -6.04 25.51
CA VAL A 285 -1.91 -5.41 26.17
C VAL A 285 -2.20 -3.94 26.51
N LEU A 286 -2.81 -3.19 25.59
CA LEU A 286 -3.17 -1.79 25.82
C LEU A 286 -4.23 -1.62 26.92
N GLU A 287 -5.28 -2.43 26.92
CA GLU A 287 -6.33 -2.42 27.94
C GLU A 287 -5.77 -2.71 29.33
N ASN A 288 -4.88 -3.71 29.44
CA ASN A 288 -4.16 -4.02 30.68
C ASN A 288 -3.31 -2.83 31.17
N ARG A 289 -2.74 -2.02 30.27
CA ARG A 289 -1.97 -0.83 30.65
C ARG A 289 -2.85 0.34 31.05
N VAL A 290 -3.92 0.62 30.31
CA VAL A 290 -4.86 1.74 30.59
C VAL A 290 -5.58 1.53 31.93
N ALA A 291 -5.90 0.28 32.29
CA ALA A 291 -6.43 -0.05 33.61
C ALA A 291 -5.48 0.33 34.75
N ASN A 292 -4.17 0.45 34.47
CA ASN A 292 -3.11 0.73 35.45
C ASN A 292 -2.54 2.16 35.35
N ASP A 293 -2.74 2.89 34.24
CA ASP A 293 -2.28 4.27 34.06
C ASP A 293 -3.24 5.10 33.19
N HIS A 294 -3.80 6.18 33.77
CA HIS A 294 -4.77 7.07 33.12
C HIS A 294 -4.15 8.21 32.30
N ARG A 295 -2.82 8.28 32.14
CA ARG A 295 -2.13 9.33 31.36
C ARG A 295 -1.78 8.93 29.92
N TYR A 296 -2.53 8.00 29.35
CA TYR A 296 -2.28 7.52 28.00
C TYR A 296 -2.71 8.56 26.95
N VAL A 297 -1.76 8.99 26.13
CA VAL A 297 -1.98 9.79 24.91
C VAL A 297 -1.55 8.93 23.74
N SER A 298 -2.49 8.63 22.83
CA SER A 298 -2.18 7.89 21.60
C SER A 298 -1.31 8.75 20.69
N LEU A 299 -0.12 8.25 20.36
CA LEU A 299 0.80 8.92 19.45
C LEU A 299 0.70 8.26 18.08
N LYS A 300 0.24 9.04 17.11
CA LYS A 300 0.24 8.65 15.69
C LYS A 300 1.63 8.81 15.10
N ILE A 301 1.90 8.04 14.04
CA ILE A 301 3.13 8.19 13.25
C ILE A 301 3.14 9.55 12.58
N ILE A 302 2.02 9.98 11.99
CA ILE A 302 1.92 11.28 11.32
C ILE A 302 1.67 12.38 12.34
N ASP A 303 2.53 13.40 12.32
CA ASP A 303 2.31 14.64 13.05
C ASP A 303 1.31 15.52 12.27
N ILE A 304 0.14 15.75 12.86
CA ILE A 304 -0.96 16.52 12.28
C ILE A 304 -0.54 17.97 12.01
N ASP A 305 0.34 18.54 12.83
CA ASP A 305 0.76 19.95 12.69
C ASP A 305 1.68 20.17 11.48
N THR A 306 2.23 19.10 10.93
CA THR A 306 3.08 19.13 9.75
C THR A 306 2.32 18.74 8.48
N LEU A 307 1.01 18.58 8.57
CA LEU A 307 0.14 18.32 7.43
C LEU A 307 -0.05 19.61 6.63
N ARG A 308 -0.02 19.47 5.31
CA ARG A 308 -0.25 20.59 4.40
C ARG A 308 -1.74 20.86 4.32
N GLU A 309 -2.14 22.11 4.58
CA GLU A 309 -3.48 22.58 4.20
C GLU A 309 -3.61 22.55 2.67
N GLU A 310 -4.59 21.84 2.15
CA GLU A 310 -4.82 21.75 0.72
C GLU A 310 -6.19 22.28 0.32
N PHE A 311 -6.20 23.09 -0.74
CA PHE A 311 -7.42 23.69 -1.30
C PHE A 311 -7.66 23.16 -2.70
N CYS A 312 -8.93 22.92 -3.03
CA CYS A 312 -9.35 22.58 -4.38
C CYS A 312 -9.06 23.74 -5.34
N SER A 313 -8.28 23.49 -6.39
CA SER A 313 -7.93 24.48 -7.41
C SER A 313 -9.11 24.97 -8.25
N GLN A 314 -10.24 24.25 -8.24
CA GLN A 314 -11.45 24.63 -8.98
C GLN A 314 -12.43 25.46 -8.13
N CYS A 315 -12.75 25.01 -6.90
CA CYS A 315 -13.78 25.67 -6.08
C CYS A 315 -13.22 26.43 -4.86
N GLY A 316 -11.92 26.29 -4.56
CA GLY A 316 -11.28 26.88 -3.39
C GLY A 316 -11.66 26.23 -2.06
N ALA A 317 -12.47 25.17 -2.06
CA ALA A 317 -12.84 24.46 -0.84
C ALA A 317 -11.62 23.82 -0.19
N GLU A 318 -11.51 23.98 1.12
CA GLU A 318 -10.54 23.26 1.94
C GLU A 318 -10.85 21.77 1.92
N SER A 319 -9.80 20.96 1.85
CA SER A 319 -9.89 19.51 1.89
C SER A 319 -8.89 18.96 2.89
N TYR A 320 -9.34 18.00 3.69
CA TYR A 320 -8.44 17.17 4.47
C TYR A 320 -7.58 16.30 3.52
N ILE A 321 -6.40 15.89 4.00
CA ILE A 321 -5.47 15.03 3.26
C ILE A 321 -6.18 13.75 2.80
N GLY A 322 -5.93 13.39 1.54
CA GLY A 322 -6.61 12.28 0.88
C GLY A 322 -7.91 12.67 0.15
N GLY A 323 -8.38 13.92 0.28
CA GLY A 323 -9.64 14.38 -0.34
C GLY A 323 -9.50 15.11 -1.68
N LEU A 324 -8.26 15.37 -2.12
CA LEU A 324 -7.96 15.99 -3.41
C LEU A 324 -7.38 15.00 -4.42
N TRP A 325 -7.67 15.26 -5.69
CA TRP A 325 -7.26 14.44 -6.81
C TRP A 325 -6.45 15.22 -7.82
N GLY A 326 -5.38 14.61 -8.34
CA GLY A 326 -4.41 15.25 -9.22
C GLY A 326 -3.63 14.22 -10.04
N LYS A 327 -2.62 14.72 -10.76
CA LYS A 327 -1.81 13.96 -11.73
C LYS A 327 -1.29 12.61 -11.23
N THR A 328 -0.85 12.56 -9.99
CA THR A 328 -0.28 11.35 -9.35
C THR A 328 -1.34 10.40 -8.79
N THR A 329 -2.60 10.84 -8.68
CA THR A 329 -3.69 10.00 -8.14
C THR A 329 -4.68 9.51 -9.22
N TRP A 330 -4.56 9.95 -10.48
CA TRP A 330 -5.47 9.53 -11.56
C TRP A 330 -5.50 8.03 -11.80
N ASP A 331 -4.37 7.35 -11.68
CA ASP A 331 -4.28 5.90 -11.88
C ASP A 331 -5.07 5.13 -10.79
N TYR A 332 -5.29 5.74 -9.63
CA TYR A 332 -6.10 5.17 -8.55
C TYR A 332 -7.61 5.34 -8.78
N LEU A 333 -8.03 6.30 -9.60
CA LEU A 333 -9.45 6.49 -9.94
C LEU A 333 -9.98 5.44 -10.92
N SER A 334 -9.09 4.88 -11.75
CA SER A 334 -9.41 3.76 -12.64
C SER A 334 -9.72 2.46 -11.90
N LEU A 335 -9.44 2.38 -10.60
CA LEU A 335 -9.39 1.14 -9.82
C LEU A 335 -10.38 1.22 -8.62
N SER A 336 -11.64 1.61 -8.87
CA SER A 336 -12.63 2.00 -7.85
C SER A 336 -12.75 1.05 -6.65
N SER A 337 -12.49 1.54 -5.42
CA SER A 337 -12.66 0.78 -4.17
C SER A 337 -13.48 1.55 -3.12
N GLN A 338 -14.39 0.85 -2.44
CA GLN A 338 -15.21 1.37 -1.32
C GLN A 338 -14.36 1.84 -0.13
N THR A 339 -13.12 1.37 0.01
CA THR A 339 -12.30 1.59 1.21
C THR A 339 -11.54 2.92 1.21
N LEU A 340 -11.36 3.54 0.04
CA LEU A 340 -10.69 4.85 -0.07
C LEU A 340 -11.65 6.04 0.12
N GLY A 341 -12.85 5.82 0.64
CA GLY A 341 -13.87 6.87 0.77
C GLY A 341 -14.33 7.47 -0.57
N THR A 342 -13.96 6.84 -1.69
CA THR A 342 -14.22 7.35 -3.03
C THR A 342 -15.09 6.39 -3.83
N TYR A 343 -16.36 6.40 -3.44
CA TYR A 343 -17.49 6.20 -4.36
C TYR A 343 -17.54 7.31 -5.41
N LEU A 344 -16.45 7.55 -6.13
CA LEU A 344 -16.52 8.53 -7.21
C LEU A 344 -17.41 7.93 -8.29
N PHE A 345 -17.25 6.62 -8.60
CA PHE A 345 -17.92 5.98 -9.74
C PHE A 345 -18.14 4.47 -9.54
N PRO A 346 -19.28 4.00 -8.98
CA PRO A 346 -19.66 2.58 -9.14
C PRO A 346 -19.79 2.19 -10.61
N SER A 347 -20.06 3.18 -11.48
CA SER A 347 -19.74 3.16 -12.90
C SER A 347 -19.64 4.61 -13.41
N LEU A 348 -18.53 4.96 -14.08
CA LEU A 348 -18.35 6.27 -14.73
C LEU A 348 -19.51 6.57 -15.70
N SER A 349 -20.12 5.52 -16.26
CA SER A 349 -21.26 5.60 -17.16
C SER A 349 -22.52 6.24 -16.53
N MET A 350 -22.64 6.22 -15.19
CA MET A 350 -23.73 6.90 -14.48
C MET A 350 -23.68 8.43 -14.60
N PHE A 351 -22.53 8.98 -14.98
CA PHE A 351 -22.31 10.42 -15.08
C PHE A 351 -22.49 10.94 -16.51
N MET A 352 -22.98 10.10 -17.41
CA MET A 352 -23.38 10.52 -18.75
C MET A 352 -24.50 11.56 -18.70
N LYS A 353 -24.40 12.58 -19.55
CA LYS A 353 -25.30 13.73 -19.59
C LYS A 353 -26.76 13.31 -19.84
N GLY A 354 -27.70 13.94 -19.12
CA GLY A 354 -29.14 13.71 -19.29
C GLY A 354 -29.57 12.27 -18.98
N GLU A 355 -30.35 11.69 -19.89
CA GLU A 355 -30.91 10.33 -19.76
C GLU A 355 -30.00 9.24 -20.40
N LEU A 356 -28.80 9.61 -20.89
CA LEU A 356 -27.89 8.67 -21.55
C LEU A 356 -27.47 7.49 -20.66
N HIS A 357 -27.28 7.73 -19.36
CA HIS A 357 -26.91 6.68 -18.42
C HIS A 357 -27.98 5.58 -18.28
N ARG A 358 -29.21 5.85 -18.77
CA ARG A 358 -30.35 4.93 -18.75
C ARG A 358 -30.70 4.40 -20.14
N ASN A 359 -29.93 4.76 -21.16
CA ASN A 359 -30.10 4.26 -22.52
C ASN A 359 -29.43 2.87 -22.62
N PRO A 360 -30.19 1.78 -22.82
CA PRO A 360 -29.65 0.43 -22.78
C PRO A 360 -28.70 0.10 -23.95
N VAL A 361 -28.71 0.90 -25.02
CA VAL A 361 -27.81 0.75 -26.17
C VAL A 361 -26.53 1.52 -25.92
N GLU A 362 -26.64 2.80 -25.57
CA GLU A 362 -25.48 3.66 -25.39
C GLU A 362 -24.65 3.28 -24.16
N ILE A 363 -25.30 2.83 -23.08
CA ILE A 363 -24.58 2.47 -21.85
C ILE A 363 -23.60 1.33 -22.07
N LYS A 364 -23.99 0.28 -22.82
CA LYS A 364 -23.14 -0.86 -23.11
C LYS A 364 -21.91 -0.46 -23.91
N HIS A 365 -22.08 0.49 -24.83
CA HIS A 365 -20.98 0.99 -25.63
C HIS A 365 -20.02 1.83 -24.78
N VAL A 366 -20.55 2.73 -23.94
CA VAL A 366 -19.76 3.54 -23.01
C VAL A 366 -18.99 2.67 -22.03
N GLU A 367 -19.63 1.66 -21.43
CA GLU A 367 -18.98 0.71 -20.52
C GLU A 367 -17.85 -0.06 -21.22
N ALA A 368 -18.05 -0.50 -22.46
CA ALA A 368 -17.00 -1.17 -23.23
C ALA A 368 -15.78 -0.29 -23.52
N LEU A 369 -15.96 1.04 -23.65
CA LEU A 369 -14.87 2.01 -23.78
C LEU A 369 -14.16 2.22 -22.43
N LEU A 370 -14.94 2.42 -21.37
CA LEU A 370 -14.44 2.70 -20.02
C LEU A 370 -13.64 1.54 -19.45
N VAL A 371 -14.07 0.29 -19.67
CA VAL A 371 -13.33 -0.90 -19.23
C VAL A 371 -11.92 -0.97 -19.84
N LYS A 372 -11.72 -0.39 -21.03
CA LYS A 372 -10.45 -0.45 -21.75
C LYS A 372 -9.58 0.79 -21.55
N THR A 373 -10.11 1.83 -20.93
CA THR A 373 -9.46 3.14 -20.90
C THR A 373 -9.30 3.64 -19.48
N PRO A 374 -8.06 3.75 -18.96
CA PRO A 374 -7.85 4.28 -17.62
C PRO A 374 -8.30 5.74 -17.53
N PHE A 375 -8.75 6.16 -16.35
CA PHE A 375 -9.27 7.52 -16.16
C PHE A 375 -8.23 8.60 -16.53
N LYS A 376 -6.95 8.33 -16.28
CA LYS A 376 -5.84 9.21 -16.68
C LYS A 376 -5.85 9.53 -18.17
N GLU A 377 -6.08 8.54 -19.04
CA GLU A 377 -6.16 8.77 -20.49
C GLU A 377 -7.40 9.62 -20.83
N ILE A 378 -8.55 9.33 -20.21
CA ILE A 378 -9.78 10.13 -20.41
C ILE A 378 -9.53 11.61 -20.05
N TYR A 379 -8.92 11.84 -18.89
CA TYR A 379 -8.58 13.17 -18.42
C TYR A 379 -7.59 13.88 -19.37
N GLU A 380 -6.54 13.19 -19.79
CA GLU A 380 -5.53 13.73 -20.73
C GLU A 380 -6.12 14.03 -22.11
N ASP A 381 -7.00 13.18 -22.63
CA ASP A 381 -7.72 13.42 -23.87
C ASP A 381 -8.57 14.68 -23.78
N ILE A 382 -9.32 14.88 -22.68
CA ILE A 382 -10.21 16.05 -22.52
C ILE A 382 -9.43 17.36 -22.67
N TYR A 383 -8.24 17.45 -22.07
CA TYR A 383 -7.40 18.64 -22.18
C TYR A 383 -6.66 18.72 -23.52
N SER A 384 -6.00 17.63 -23.96
CA SER A 384 -5.16 17.64 -25.16
C SER A 384 -5.95 17.78 -26.46
N LYS A 385 -7.20 17.32 -26.48
CA LYS A 385 -8.10 17.37 -27.64
C LYS A 385 -9.06 18.57 -27.61
N ASN A 386 -8.84 19.52 -26.70
CA ASN A 386 -9.65 20.73 -26.53
C ASN A 386 -11.15 20.44 -26.31
N LEU A 387 -11.48 19.38 -25.55
CA LEU A 387 -12.86 19.07 -25.15
C LEU A 387 -13.27 19.81 -23.88
N LYS A 388 -12.30 20.35 -23.12
CA LYS A 388 -12.50 21.10 -21.88
C LYS A 388 -13.48 22.27 -22.10
N LEU A 389 -14.52 22.33 -21.27
CA LEU A 389 -15.45 23.46 -21.26
C LEU A 389 -14.81 24.73 -20.65
N PRO A 390 -15.29 25.94 -21.02
CA PRO A 390 -14.72 27.21 -20.52
C PRO A 390 -14.80 27.41 -19.01
N ALA A 391 -15.76 26.78 -18.32
CA ALA A 391 -15.96 26.89 -16.87
C ALA A 391 -14.84 26.24 -16.03
N TRP A 392 -13.98 25.45 -16.67
CA TRP A 392 -12.90 24.72 -16.02
C TRP A 392 -11.56 25.43 -16.25
N HIS A 393 -10.73 25.53 -15.21
CA HIS A 393 -9.41 26.13 -15.35
C HIS A 393 -8.52 25.31 -16.30
N ASP A 394 -7.55 25.99 -16.91
CA ASP A 394 -6.54 25.36 -17.73
C ASP A 394 -5.64 24.46 -16.87
N ARG A 395 -5.09 23.42 -17.51
CA ARG A 395 -4.22 22.45 -16.85
C ARG A 395 -2.96 23.14 -16.34
N ASN A 396 -2.64 22.95 -15.07
CA ASN A 396 -1.29 23.06 -14.53
C ASN A 396 -0.94 21.78 -13.76
N ASP A 397 0.35 21.51 -13.55
CA ASP A 397 0.76 20.30 -12.81
C ASP A 397 0.39 20.35 -11.31
N ASP A 398 0.01 21.53 -10.81
CA ASP A 398 -0.50 21.78 -9.47
C ASP A 398 -2.05 21.78 -9.39
N TYR A 399 -2.73 21.23 -10.39
CA TYR A 399 -4.19 21.27 -10.47
C TYR A 399 -4.81 20.12 -9.68
N TRP A 400 -5.17 20.40 -8.42
CA TRP A 400 -5.73 19.43 -7.49
C TRP A 400 -7.20 19.76 -7.20
N ILE A 401 -8.10 18.82 -7.43
CA ILE A 401 -9.55 19.06 -7.30
C ILE A 401 -10.19 18.12 -6.30
N CYS A 402 -11.14 18.63 -5.51
CA CYS A 402 -11.88 17.81 -4.56
C CYS A 402 -12.82 16.84 -5.27
N GLN A 403 -13.29 15.84 -4.54
CA GLN A 403 -14.28 14.85 -4.99
C GLN A 403 -15.44 15.45 -5.79
N ALA A 404 -16.03 16.54 -5.27
CA ALA A 404 -17.20 17.19 -5.86
C ALA A 404 -16.86 17.83 -7.21
N CYS A 405 -15.72 18.52 -7.31
CA CYS A 405 -15.25 19.08 -8.56
C CYS A 405 -14.88 17.97 -9.55
N LEU A 406 -14.19 16.90 -9.12
CA LEU A 406 -13.90 15.77 -10.00
C LEU A 406 -15.18 15.12 -10.55
N THR A 407 -16.19 14.95 -9.70
CA THR A 407 -17.50 14.43 -10.11
C THR A 407 -18.13 15.32 -11.18
N GLN A 408 -18.12 16.64 -10.96
CA GLN A 408 -18.69 17.59 -11.91
C GLN A 408 -17.89 17.62 -13.21
N PHE A 409 -16.57 17.53 -13.14
CA PHE A 409 -15.69 17.45 -14.30
C PHE A 409 -16.06 16.27 -15.19
N VAL A 410 -16.28 15.09 -14.60
CA VAL A 410 -16.71 13.91 -15.35
C VAL A 410 -18.08 14.12 -15.99
N LYS A 411 -19.07 14.66 -15.26
CA LYS A 411 -20.42 14.95 -15.82
C LYS A 411 -20.35 15.87 -17.03
N ASP A 412 -19.51 16.90 -16.93
CA ASP A 412 -19.38 17.94 -17.93
C ASP A 412 -18.68 17.47 -19.21
N HIS A 413 -17.79 16.47 -19.13
CA HIS A 413 -16.90 16.14 -20.24
C HIS A 413 -17.00 14.70 -20.75
N LEU A 414 -17.46 13.74 -19.96
CA LEU A 414 -17.44 12.32 -20.33
C LEU A 414 -18.19 12.07 -21.66
N HIS A 415 -19.36 12.67 -21.82
CA HIS A 415 -20.14 12.56 -23.06
C HIS A 415 -19.40 13.15 -24.28
N LEU A 416 -18.65 14.25 -24.11
CA LEU A 416 -17.85 14.86 -25.18
C LEU A 416 -16.71 13.93 -25.60
N TRP A 417 -16.05 13.33 -24.61
CA TRP A 417 -14.98 12.35 -24.84
C TRP A 417 -15.49 11.11 -25.57
N VAL A 418 -16.67 10.57 -25.20
CA VAL A 418 -17.30 9.45 -25.91
C VAL A 418 -17.61 9.82 -27.37
N ILE A 419 -18.17 11.01 -27.62
CA ILE A 419 -18.44 11.49 -28.99
C ILE A 419 -17.14 11.53 -29.80
N MET A 420 -16.06 12.03 -29.20
CA MET A 420 -14.75 12.09 -29.85
C MET A 420 -14.23 10.68 -30.21
N LYS A 421 -14.22 9.73 -29.26
CA LYS A 421 -13.73 8.36 -29.53
C LYS A 421 -14.55 7.67 -30.63
N ARG A 422 -15.87 7.85 -30.67
CA ARG A 422 -16.73 7.31 -31.76
C ARG A 422 -16.38 7.89 -33.12
N LYS A 423 -16.10 9.20 -33.18
CA LYS A 423 -15.67 9.87 -34.42
C LYS A 423 -14.30 9.34 -34.89
N GLU A 424 -13.35 9.18 -33.97
CA GLU A 424 -12.03 8.61 -34.27
C GLU A 424 -12.13 7.16 -34.78
N ALA A 425 -13.05 6.37 -34.21
CA ALA A 425 -13.36 5.00 -34.63
C ALA A 425 -14.15 4.91 -35.96
N LYS A 426 -14.57 6.06 -36.53
CA LYS A 426 -15.38 6.14 -37.77
C LYS A 426 -16.66 5.30 -37.71
N GLU A 427 -17.28 5.24 -36.53
CA GLU A 427 -18.53 4.51 -36.34
C GLU A 427 -19.65 5.11 -37.18
N ARG A 428 -20.55 4.25 -37.69
CA ARG A 428 -21.77 4.71 -38.36
C ARG A 428 -22.76 5.20 -37.30
N ILE A 429 -22.89 6.51 -37.17
CA ILE A 429 -23.82 7.15 -36.24
C ILE A 429 -25.19 7.24 -36.92
N ALA A 430 -26.24 6.83 -36.21
CA ALA A 430 -27.62 6.96 -36.68
C ALA A 430 -28.05 8.44 -36.75
N ASN A 431 -29.23 8.72 -37.30
CA ASN A 431 -29.76 10.08 -37.33
C ASN A 431 -30.01 10.60 -35.91
N ASP A 432 -29.72 11.88 -35.67
CA ASP A 432 -29.88 12.51 -34.36
C ASP A 432 -31.34 12.54 -33.88
N CYS A 433 -31.56 12.15 -32.62
CA CYS A 433 -32.82 12.36 -31.95
C CYS A 433 -33.02 13.86 -31.67
N TRP A 434 -34.19 14.41 -31.96
CA TRP A 434 -34.48 15.83 -31.70
C TRP A 434 -34.30 16.25 -30.25
N TYR A 435 -34.58 15.35 -29.30
CA TYR A 435 -34.40 15.62 -27.88
C TYR A 435 -32.99 15.27 -27.37
N GLY A 436 -32.11 14.75 -28.23
CA GLY A 436 -30.73 14.39 -27.90
C GLY A 436 -30.60 13.53 -26.65
N TYR A 437 -29.58 13.84 -25.84
CA TYR A 437 -29.35 13.17 -24.55
C TYR A 437 -30.46 13.39 -23.52
N ASN A 438 -31.38 14.35 -23.72
CA ASN A 438 -32.54 14.59 -22.85
C ASN A 438 -33.77 13.75 -23.23
N CYS A 439 -33.69 12.93 -24.28
CA CYS A 439 -34.82 12.12 -24.74
C CYS A 439 -35.25 11.10 -23.68
N ARG A 440 -36.43 11.23 -23.08
CA ARG A 440 -36.92 10.24 -22.11
C ARG A 440 -37.33 8.91 -22.75
N THR A 441 -37.70 8.94 -24.03
CA THR A 441 -38.14 7.75 -24.78
C THR A 441 -37.01 6.74 -24.99
N GLN A 442 -35.75 7.21 -25.01
CA GLN A 442 -34.58 6.35 -25.14
C GLN A 442 -34.43 5.33 -24.01
N VAL A 443 -35.02 5.61 -22.84
CA VAL A 443 -34.91 4.77 -21.64
C VAL A 443 -35.78 3.52 -21.72
N HIS A 444 -36.98 3.64 -22.28
CA HIS A 444 -38.01 2.59 -22.18
C HIS A 444 -38.48 2.03 -23.53
N LYS A 445 -38.06 2.60 -24.65
CA LYS A 445 -38.34 2.05 -25.99
C LYS A 445 -37.04 1.65 -26.68
N LEU A 446 -36.67 0.37 -26.56
CA LEU A 446 -35.43 -0.16 -27.14
C LEU A 446 -35.30 0.13 -28.65
N ASN A 447 -36.37 -0.03 -29.42
CA ASN A 447 -36.35 0.26 -30.86
C ASN A 447 -36.00 1.73 -31.14
N HIS A 448 -36.51 2.67 -30.33
CA HIS A 448 -36.15 4.09 -30.45
C HIS A 448 -34.67 4.34 -30.12
N ALA A 449 -34.16 3.72 -29.06
CA ALA A 449 -32.76 3.81 -28.65
C ALA A 449 -31.79 3.21 -29.69
N GLN A 450 -32.22 2.21 -30.47
CA GLN A 450 -31.40 1.59 -31.52
C GLN A 450 -31.41 2.38 -32.84
N GLN A 451 -32.51 3.05 -33.16
CA GLN A 451 -32.69 3.70 -34.47
C GLN A 451 -32.16 5.13 -34.55
N LEU A 452 -31.98 5.80 -33.41
CA LEU A 452 -31.58 7.21 -33.35
C LEU A 452 -30.35 7.39 -32.47
N ASN A 453 -29.52 8.37 -32.81
CA ASN A 453 -28.41 8.80 -31.97
C ASN A 453 -28.93 9.70 -30.85
N HIS A 454 -28.60 9.37 -29.61
CA HIS A 454 -28.89 10.20 -28.43
C HIS A 454 -27.65 10.90 -27.87
N LEU A 455 -26.45 10.54 -28.35
CA LEU A 455 -25.19 11.22 -28.05
C LEU A 455 -25.04 12.50 -28.89
N CYS A 456 -26.07 13.35 -28.84
CA CYS A 456 -26.17 14.62 -29.55
C CYS A 456 -26.91 15.67 -28.71
N GLU A 457 -26.67 16.94 -29.03
CA GLU A 457 -27.34 18.08 -28.38
C GLU A 457 -28.83 18.14 -28.77
N PRO A 458 -29.75 18.44 -27.83
CA PRO A 458 -31.16 18.67 -28.14
C PRO A 458 -31.32 19.81 -29.14
N THR A 459 -32.17 19.61 -30.15
CA THR A 459 -32.50 20.61 -31.17
C THR A 459 -33.95 21.09 -31.09
N ARG A 460 -34.75 20.52 -30.19
CA ARG A 460 -36.15 20.89 -29.93
C ARG A 460 -36.52 20.87 -28.46
#